data_AF-A0A7S0YA49-F1
#
_entry.id   AF-A0A7S0YA49-F1
#
_cell.length_a   1.000
_cell.length_b   1.000
_cell.length_c   1.000
_cell.angle_alpha   90.00
_cell.angle_beta   90.00
_cell.angle_gamma   90.00
#
_symmetry.space_group_name_H-M   'P 1'
#
loop_
_entity.id
_entity.type
_entity.pdbx_description
1 polymer ?
#
loop_
_entity_poly.entity_id
_entity_poly.type
_entity_poly.pdbx_seq_one_letter_code
_entity_poly.pdbx_strand_id
1 'polypeptide(L)'
;LSAQVATMFFQLFVLVVVASYKAKLASILILNNLGTGISSVEEALNSGYTICVAAAIEPTIRLNYPTTRTGNFLAYTGSSGDFARHMHAGKCEAAVIHKKKIEQLHAGWIQESDCKKVKDGALTENEGRCETSVSPKGERDDCSIRQVGEIVLSIPIAFPIRNGP
;
A
#
# COMPACT_ATOMS: atom_id res chain seq x y z
N LEU A 1 -30.53 -49.25 -9.81
CA LEU A 1 -30.08 -48.31 -10.86
C LEU A 1 -30.40 -46.84 -10.53
N SER A 2 -31.64 -46.52 -10.17
CA SER A 2 -32.10 -45.15 -9.87
C SER A 2 -31.35 -44.43 -8.75
N ALA A 3 -30.98 -45.12 -7.67
CA ALA A 3 -30.27 -44.51 -6.53
C ALA A 3 -28.81 -44.09 -6.85
N GLN A 4 -28.12 -44.84 -7.72
CA GLN A 4 -26.74 -44.52 -8.14
C GLN A 4 -26.70 -43.31 -9.08
N VAL A 5 -27.69 -43.21 -9.97
CA VAL A 5 -27.83 -42.06 -10.86
C VAL A 5 -28.11 -40.78 -10.05
N ALA A 6 -28.99 -40.86 -9.05
CA ALA A 6 -29.30 -39.71 -8.19
C ALA A 6 -28.08 -39.23 -7.38
N THR A 7 -27.24 -40.13 -6.88
CA THR A 7 -26.03 -39.77 -6.14
C THR A 7 -24.97 -39.12 -7.03
N MET A 8 -24.80 -39.58 -8.27
CA MET A 8 -23.89 -38.93 -9.23
C MET A 8 -24.32 -37.48 -9.54
N PHE A 9 -25.60 -37.24 -9.78
CA PHE A 9 -26.10 -35.89 -10.03
C PHE A 9 -25.96 -34.96 -8.81
N PHE A 10 -26.20 -35.49 -7.61
CA PHE A 10 -26.02 -34.71 -6.38
C PHE A 10 -24.55 -34.31 -6.16
N GLN A 11 -23.61 -35.23 -6.40
CA GLN A 11 -22.18 -34.92 -6.31
C GLN A 11 -21.75 -33.86 -7.33
N LEU A 12 -22.20 -33.98 -8.58
CA LEU A 12 -21.95 -32.97 -9.61
C LEU A 12 -22.51 -31.61 -9.21
N PHE A 13 -23.73 -31.57 -8.68
CA PHE A 13 -24.37 -30.34 -8.22
C PHE A 13 -23.57 -29.66 -7.11
N VAL A 14 -23.14 -30.39 -6.08
CA VAL A 14 -22.32 -29.85 -5.00
C VAL A 14 -21.00 -29.27 -5.55
N LEU A 15 -20.35 -29.98 -6.47
CA LEU A 15 -19.09 -29.54 -7.09
C LEU A 15 -19.29 -28.24 -7.87
N VAL A 16 -20.37 -28.14 -8.65
CA VAL A 16 -20.72 -26.93 -9.42
C VAL A 16 -21.05 -25.75 -8.50
N VAL A 17 -21.78 -25.97 -7.40
CA VAL A 17 -22.11 -24.90 -6.43
C VAL A 17 -20.86 -24.38 -5.74
N VAL A 18 -19.97 -25.26 -5.27
CA VAL A 18 -18.71 -24.85 -4.62
C VAL A 18 -17.79 -24.11 -5.61
N ALA A 19 -17.68 -24.59 -6.84
CA ALA A 19 -16.91 -23.93 -7.88
C ALA A 19 -17.47 -22.52 -8.19
N SER A 20 -18.79 -22.41 -8.33
CA SER A 20 -19.47 -21.13 -8.58
C SER A 20 -19.29 -20.13 -7.43
N TYR A 21 -19.34 -20.60 -6.18
CA TYR A 21 -19.08 -19.76 -5.01
C TYR A 21 -17.64 -19.24 -4.99
N LYS A 22 -16.65 -20.10 -5.24
CA LYS A 22 -15.23 -19.69 -5.33
C LYS A 22 -14.99 -18.70 -6.47
N ALA A 23 -15.59 -18.94 -7.64
CA ALA A 23 -15.47 -18.04 -8.79
C ALA A 23 -16.08 -16.65 -8.52
N LYS A 24 -17.26 -16.60 -7.87
CA LYS A 24 -17.89 -15.33 -7.45
C LYS A 24 -17.04 -14.59 -6.42
N LEU A 25 -16.51 -15.30 -5.42
CA LEU A 25 -15.64 -14.70 -4.41
C LEU A 25 -14.37 -14.12 -5.05
N ALA A 26 -13.71 -14.87 -5.93
CA ALA A 26 -12.54 -14.40 -6.66
C ALA A 26 -12.85 -13.16 -7.51
N SER A 27 -14.00 -13.16 -8.20
CA SER A 27 -14.44 -12.02 -9.01
C SER A 27 -14.68 -10.77 -8.15
N ILE A 28 -15.33 -10.91 -6.99
CA ILE A 28 -15.56 -9.80 -6.04
C ILE A 28 -14.24 -9.29 -5.48
N LEU A 29 -13.31 -10.16 -5.12
CA LEU A 29 -12.00 -9.77 -4.61
C LEU A 29 -11.18 -9.03 -5.67
N ILE A 30 -11.24 -9.46 -6.94
CA ILE A 30 -10.57 -8.77 -8.04
C ILE A 30 -11.21 -7.40 -8.30
N LEU A 31 -12.55 -7.32 -8.33
CA LEU A 31 -13.28 -6.06 -8.51
C LEU A 31 -13.01 -5.07 -7.38
N ASN A 32 -13.01 -5.54 -6.12
CA ASN A 32 -12.64 -4.73 -4.96
C ASN A 32 -11.14 -4.38 -4.93
N ASN A 33 -10.30 -5.09 -5.69
CA ASN A 33 -8.87 -4.80 -5.84
C ASN A 33 -8.56 -3.81 -6.97
N LEU A 34 -9.49 -3.59 -7.90
CA LEU A 34 -9.32 -2.70 -9.06
C LEU A 34 -9.62 -1.22 -8.76
N GLY A 35 -10.21 -0.89 -7.62
CA GLY A 35 -10.83 0.41 -7.38
C GLY A 35 -10.13 1.31 -6.37
N THR A 36 -8.87 1.68 -6.56
CA THR A 36 -8.34 2.90 -5.90
C THR A 36 -8.67 4.17 -6.69
N GLY A 37 -9.30 4.06 -7.88
CA GLY A 37 -9.68 5.21 -8.72
C GLY A 37 -8.49 6.04 -9.21
N ILE A 38 -7.26 5.63 -8.89
CA ILE A 38 -6.02 6.30 -9.23
C ILE A 38 -5.15 5.29 -9.96
N SER A 39 -4.95 5.51 -11.25
CA SER A 39 -4.11 4.68 -12.11
C SER A 39 -2.71 5.26 -12.34
N SER A 40 -2.53 6.57 -12.08
CA SER A 40 -1.27 7.29 -12.32
C SER A 40 -1.07 8.43 -11.33
N VAL A 41 0.16 8.95 -11.21
CA VAL A 41 0.47 10.11 -10.36
C VAL A 41 -0.19 11.37 -10.92
N GLU A 42 -0.26 11.49 -12.24
CA GLU A 42 -0.92 12.58 -12.94
C GLU A 42 -2.42 12.60 -12.66
N GLU A 43 -3.08 11.45 -12.67
CA GLU A 43 -4.50 11.33 -12.28
C GLU A 43 -4.72 11.71 -10.81
N ALA A 44 -3.84 11.27 -9.91
CA ALA A 44 -3.91 11.63 -8.50
C ALA A 44 -3.80 13.16 -8.32
N LEU A 45 -2.81 13.76 -8.97
CA LEU A 45 -2.55 15.18 -8.92
C LEU A 45 -3.69 16.01 -9.55
N ASN A 46 -4.24 15.57 -10.68
CA ASN A 46 -5.36 16.24 -11.34
C ASN A 46 -6.64 16.18 -10.50
N SER A 47 -6.86 15.06 -9.80
CA SER A 47 -8.01 14.87 -8.92
C SER A 47 -7.88 15.60 -7.57
N GLY A 48 -6.77 16.31 -7.34
CA GLY A 48 -6.57 17.11 -6.13
C GLY A 48 -6.09 16.31 -4.92
N TYR A 49 -5.60 15.09 -5.11
CA TYR A 49 -5.01 14.33 -4.02
C TYR A 49 -3.69 14.97 -3.56
N THR A 50 -3.45 14.88 -2.25
CA THR A 50 -2.19 15.22 -1.59
C THR A 50 -1.27 14.01 -1.62
N ILE A 51 -0.11 14.17 -2.26
CA ILE A 51 0.85 13.09 -2.45
C ILE A 51 2.04 13.28 -1.50
N CYS A 52 2.26 12.32 -0.61
CA CYS A 52 3.44 12.25 0.24
C CYS A 52 4.68 11.89 -0.59
N VAL A 53 5.72 12.71 -0.53
CA VAL A 53 6.98 12.48 -1.25
C VAL A 53 8.16 12.69 -0.31
N ALA A 54 9.19 11.86 -0.42
CA ALA A 54 10.41 12.08 0.36
C ALA A 54 11.05 13.42 -0.04
N ALA A 55 11.40 14.25 0.94
CA ALA A 55 11.95 15.58 0.70
C ALA A 55 13.16 15.60 -0.24
N ALA A 56 13.96 14.53 -0.25
CA ALA A 56 15.13 14.39 -1.12
C ALA A 56 14.79 14.29 -2.62
N ILE A 57 13.62 13.76 -2.98
CA ILE A 57 13.19 13.59 -4.38
C ILE A 57 12.07 14.55 -4.79
N GLU A 58 11.48 15.29 -3.84
CA GLU A 58 10.39 16.22 -4.12
C GLU A 58 10.73 17.23 -5.23
N PRO A 59 11.92 17.87 -5.26
CA PRO A 59 12.25 18.82 -6.33
C PRO A 59 12.26 18.14 -7.71
N THR A 60 12.81 16.93 -7.79
CA THR A 60 12.87 16.15 -9.03
C THR A 60 11.48 15.72 -9.50
N ILE A 61 10.64 15.25 -8.58
CA ILE A 61 9.25 14.89 -8.88
C ILE A 61 8.48 16.12 -9.35
N ARG A 62 8.66 17.27 -8.70
CA ARG A 62 8.01 18.52 -9.09
C ARG A 62 8.43 19.02 -10.46
N LEU A 63 9.68 18.79 -10.86
CA LEU A 63 10.17 19.09 -12.21
C LEU A 63 9.57 18.17 -13.29
N ASN A 64 9.37 16.89 -12.97
CA ASN A 64 8.78 15.91 -13.89
C ASN A 64 7.25 16.04 -14.01
N TYR A 65 6.60 16.55 -12.96
CA TYR A 65 5.16 16.82 -12.92
C TYR A 65 4.90 18.32 -12.67
N PRO A 66 5.31 19.21 -13.60
CA PRO A 66 5.39 20.65 -13.35
C PRO A 66 4.04 21.35 -13.22
N THR A 67 2.92 20.66 -13.42
CA THR A 67 1.60 21.31 -13.50
C THR A 67 0.48 20.35 -13.16
N THR A 68 -0.07 20.51 -11.97
CA THR A 68 -1.49 20.23 -11.70
C THR A 68 -1.99 21.31 -10.76
N ARG A 69 -3.05 22.02 -11.16
CA ARG A 69 -3.57 23.22 -10.47
C ARG A 69 -4.22 22.93 -9.11
N THR A 70 -4.34 21.67 -8.71
CA THR A 70 -5.18 21.22 -7.61
C THR A 70 -4.45 20.31 -6.62
N GLY A 71 -3.59 19.41 -7.08
CA GLY A 71 -2.82 18.51 -6.21
C GLY A 71 -1.63 19.18 -5.52
N ASN A 72 -1.29 18.70 -4.32
CA ASN A 72 -0.16 19.19 -3.53
C ASN A 72 0.81 18.04 -3.21
N PHE A 73 2.11 18.33 -3.28
CA PHE A 73 3.14 17.44 -2.74
C PHE A 73 3.39 17.79 -1.27
N LEU A 74 3.21 16.81 -0.39
CA LEU A 74 3.62 16.92 1.00
C LEU A 74 5.01 16.30 1.14
N ALA A 75 6.03 17.15 1.18
CA ALA A 75 7.40 16.73 1.45
C ALA A 75 7.52 16.26 2.90
N TYR A 76 7.90 15.01 3.13
CA TYR A 76 8.27 14.51 4.46
C TYR A 76 9.80 14.41 4.57
N THR A 77 10.34 14.94 5.66
CA THR A 77 11.78 14.98 5.94
C THR A 77 12.27 13.83 6.81
N GLY A 78 11.35 13.01 7.33
CA GLY A 78 11.68 12.06 8.38
C GLY A 78 11.96 10.63 7.93
N SER A 79 11.90 9.73 8.91
CA SER A 79 12.34 8.34 8.78
C SER A 79 11.53 7.56 7.75
N SER A 80 12.02 6.41 7.34
CA SER A 80 11.41 5.64 6.27
C SER A 80 10.00 5.10 6.53
N GLY A 81 9.42 5.33 7.71
CA GLY A 81 8.03 4.98 8.05
C GLY A 81 7.07 6.16 8.12
N ASP A 82 7.56 7.38 7.93
CA ASP A 82 6.78 8.60 8.17
C ASP A 82 5.62 8.73 7.17
N PHE A 83 5.81 8.29 5.93
CA PHE A 83 4.74 8.26 4.92
C PHE A 83 3.55 7.41 5.38
N ALA A 84 3.77 6.25 6.00
CA ALA A 84 2.69 5.38 6.44
C ALA A 84 1.87 6.07 7.53
N ARG A 85 2.55 6.69 8.51
CA ARG A 85 1.88 7.49 9.55
C ARG A 85 1.11 8.67 8.97
N HIS A 86 1.67 9.37 7.98
CA HIS A 86 0.99 10.48 7.30
C HIS A 86 -0.25 10.02 6.53
N MET A 87 -0.18 8.88 5.84
CA MET A 87 -1.32 8.29 5.14
C MET A 87 -2.43 7.88 6.12
N HIS A 88 -2.09 7.16 7.18
CA HIS A 88 -3.05 6.73 8.20
C HIS A 88 -3.66 7.91 8.98
N ALA A 89 -2.91 9.00 9.14
CA ALA A 89 -3.41 10.24 9.72
C ALA A 89 -4.25 11.10 8.74
N GLY A 90 -4.42 10.68 7.48
CA GLY A 90 -5.15 11.43 6.47
C GLY A 90 -4.45 12.72 6.02
N LYS A 91 -3.14 12.82 6.23
CA LYS A 91 -2.33 13.98 5.78
C LYS A 91 -1.97 13.90 4.29
N CYS A 92 -2.01 12.70 3.72
CA CYS A 92 -1.87 12.45 2.29
C CYS A 92 -2.68 11.22 1.90
N GLU A 93 -3.24 11.21 0.69
CA GLU A 93 -4.01 10.08 0.18
C GLU A 93 -3.18 9.13 -0.69
N ALA A 94 -2.07 9.62 -1.24
CA ALA A 94 -1.12 8.83 -2.02
C ALA A 94 0.32 9.09 -1.58
N ALA A 95 1.25 8.20 -1.93
CA ALA A 95 2.67 8.39 -1.62
C ALA A 95 3.57 7.87 -2.75
N VAL A 96 4.65 8.60 -3.02
CA VAL A 96 5.76 8.15 -3.87
C VAL A 96 6.83 7.56 -2.95
N ILE A 97 6.98 6.23 -3.01
CA ILE A 97 7.89 5.49 -2.14
C ILE A 97 8.74 4.50 -2.95
N HIS A 98 9.90 4.14 -2.40
CA HIS A 98 10.75 3.10 -2.98
C HIS A 98 10.08 1.73 -2.90
N LYS A 99 10.24 0.90 -3.94
CA LYS A 99 9.71 -0.47 -3.99
C LYS A 99 10.08 -1.31 -2.76
N LYS A 100 11.33 -1.25 -2.32
CA LYS A 100 11.80 -1.93 -1.10
C LYS A 100 11.01 -1.51 0.15
N LYS A 101 10.50 -0.27 0.21
CA LYS A 101 9.68 0.20 1.33
C LYS A 101 8.27 -0.36 1.30
N ILE A 102 7.70 -0.61 0.13
CA ILE A 102 6.42 -1.33 -0.01
C ILE A 102 6.55 -2.75 0.56
N GLU A 103 7.63 -3.45 0.22
CA GLU A 103 7.90 -4.80 0.75
C GLU A 103 8.04 -4.78 2.29
N GLN A 104 8.75 -3.79 2.83
CA GLN A 104 8.89 -3.61 4.29
C GLN A 104 7.57 -3.24 4.97
N LEU A 105 6.72 -2.48 4.30
CA LEU A 105 5.40 -2.09 4.77
C LEU A 105 4.50 -3.33 4.88
N HIS A 106 4.42 -4.13 3.82
CA HIS A 106 3.62 -5.36 3.78
C HIS A 106 4.17 -6.47 4.69
N ALA A 107 5.48 -6.44 4.99
CA ALA A 107 6.08 -7.32 5.99
C ALA A 107 5.82 -6.89 7.45
N GLY A 108 5.15 -5.76 7.68
CA GLY A 108 4.89 -5.22 9.03
C GLY A 108 6.11 -4.58 9.69
N TRP A 109 7.27 -4.51 9.03
CA TRP A 109 8.51 -3.97 9.63
C TRP A 109 8.40 -2.50 9.99
N ILE A 110 7.65 -1.72 9.19
CA ILE A 110 7.46 -0.30 9.48
C ILE A 110 6.60 -0.12 10.73
N GLN A 111 5.54 -0.93 10.90
CA GLN A 111 4.68 -0.89 12.08
C GLN A 111 5.45 -1.35 13.31
N GLU A 112 6.18 -2.46 13.23
CA GLU A 112 7.02 -2.96 14.32
C GLU A 112 8.06 -1.91 14.77
N SER A 113 8.74 -1.28 13.80
CA SER A 113 9.70 -0.22 14.09
C SER A 113 9.06 1.00 14.77
N ASP A 114 7.85 1.38 14.37
CA ASP A 114 7.16 2.51 15.00
C ASP A 114 6.66 2.14 16.40
N CYS A 115 6.21 0.92 16.63
CA CYS A 115 5.83 0.45 17.96
C CYS A 115 7.00 0.32 18.91
N LYS A 116 8.19 0.01 18.40
CA LYS A 116 9.41 0.11 19.20
C LYS A 116 9.68 1.56 19.62
N LYS A 117 9.56 2.53 18.70
CA LYS A 117 9.72 3.95 19.04
C LYS A 117 8.69 4.46 20.03
N VAL A 118 7.45 3.94 20.00
CA VAL A 118 6.43 4.25 21.01
C VAL A 118 6.86 3.76 22.39
N LYS A 119 7.34 2.51 22.48
CA LYS A 119 7.90 1.96 23.74
C LYS A 119 9.11 2.75 24.25
N ASP A 120 9.93 3.24 23.33
CA ASP A 120 11.10 4.07 23.64
C ASP A 120 10.74 5.54 23.96
N GLY A 121 9.47 5.92 23.87
CA GLY A 121 8.99 7.29 24.14
C GLY A 121 9.30 8.31 23.04
N ALA A 122 9.80 7.86 21.88
CA ALA A 122 10.12 8.71 20.74
C ALA A 122 8.89 9.01 19.85
N LEU A 123 7.82 8.21 19.96
CA LEU A 123 6.53 8.42 19.31
C LEU A 123 5.40 8.28 20.32
N THR A 124 4.28 8.95 20.08
CA THR A 124 3.06 8.75 20.86
C THR A 124 2.28 7.52 20.38
N GLU A 125 1.48 6.91 21.26
CA GLU A 125 0.58 5.78 20.90
C GLU A 125 -0.35 6.13 19.72
N ASN A 126 -0.83 7.37 19.66
CA ASN A 126 -1.68 7.86 18.57
C ASN A 126 -0.96 7.91 17.22
N GLU A 127 0.35 8.17 17.21
CA GLU A 127 1.16 8.21 15.99
C GLU A 127 1.57 6.82 15.53
N GLY A 128 1.99 5.96 16.47
CA GLY A 128 2.39 4.58 16.17
C GLY A 128 1.21 3.67 15.86
N ARG A 129 0.04 3.92 16.47
CA ARG A 129 -1.16 3.06 16.42
C ARG A 129 -0.83 1.62 16.80
N CYS A 130 -0.19 1.47 17.96
CA CYS A 130 0.38 0.22 18.44
C CYS A 130 -0.52 -0.53 19.44
N GLU A 131 -1.71 0.00 19.72
CA GLU A 131 -2.66 -0.65 20.63
C GLU A 131 -3.10 -2.01 20.08
N THR A 132 -2.68 -3.07 20.77
CA THR A 132 -3.09 -4.47 20.59
C THR A 132 -4.47 -4.77 21.18
N SER A 133 -5.22 -3.74 21.61
CA SER A 133 -6.57 -3.98 22.12
C SER A 133 -7.45 -4.41 20.95
N VAL A 134 -8.19 -5.50 21.14
CA VAL A 134 -9.05 -6.22 20.18
C VAL A 134 -10.23 -5.34 19.72
N SER A 135 -9.91 -4.18 19.18
CA SER A 135 -10.82 -3.19 18.67
C SER A 135 -10.66 -3.19 17.16
N PRO A 136 -11.73 -3.45 16.39
CA PRO A 136 -11.68 -3.52 14.93
C PRO A 136 -11.36 -2.16 14.24
N LYS A 137 -10.89 -1.16 14.99
CA LYS A 137 -10.61 0.21 14.56
C LYS A 137 -9.27 0.80 15.07
N GLY A 138 -8.44 0.02 15.76
CA GLY A 138 -7.24 0.54 16.43
C GLY A 138 -5.92 0.28 15.68
N GLU A 139 -5.81 -0.86 14.99
CA GLU A 139 -4.54 -1.29 14.41
C GLU A 139 -4.27 -0.63 13.05
N ARG A 140 -3.00 -0.26 12.84
CA ARG A 140 -2.52 0.29 11.58
C ARG A 140 -2.50 -0.79 10.50
N ASP A 141 -3.46 -0.77 9.57
CA ASP A 141 -3.48 -1.70 8.43
C ASP A 141 -2.58 -1.19 7.28
N ASP A 142 -1.27 -1.38 7.44
CA ASP A 142 -0.27 -1.08 6.42
C ASP A 142 -0.41 -1.96 5.16
N CYS A 143 -1.01 -3.14 5.29
CA CYS A 143 -1.24 -4.08 4.19
C CYS A 143 -2.33 -3.59 3.22
N SER A 144 -3.21 -2.70 3.68
CA SER A 144 -4.20 -2.04 2.82
C SER A 144 -3.59 -1.06 1.81
N ILE A 145 -2.36 -0.56 2.07
CA ILE A 145 -1.68 0.37 1.18
C ILE A 145 -1.17 -0.41 -0.04
N ARG A 146 -1.74 -0.12 -1.21
CA ARG A 146 -1.40 -0.80 -2.46
C ARG A 146 -0.59 0.09 -3.38
N GLN A 147 0.30 -0.53 -4.14
CA GLN A 147 0.97 0.16 -5.23
C GLN A 147 -0.06 0.52 -6.30
N VAL A 148 -0.05 1.80 -6.70
CA VAL A 148 -0.82 2.31 -7.83
C VAL A 148 0.14 2.93 -8.85
N GLY A 149 -0.16 2.74 -10.13
CA GLY A 149 0.63 3.27 -11.23
C GLY A 149 2.03 2.67 -11.42
N GLU A 150 2.78 3.30 -12.31
CA GLU A 150 4.10 2.87 -12.75
C GLU A 150 5.24 3.46 -11.88
N ILE A 151 6.46 3.02 -12.13
CA ILE A 151 7.66 3.56 -11.48
C ILE A 151 7.90 4.97 -12.02
N VAL A 152 7.69 5.99 -11.18
CA VAL A 152 7.86 7.40 -11.57
C VAL A 152 9.31 7.88 -11.64
N LEU A 153 10.23 7.21 -10.95
CA LEU A 153 11.65 7.60 -10.92
C LEU A 153 12.54 6.38 -10.73
N SER A 154 13.54 6.24 -11.58
CA SER A 154 14.62 5.26 -11.45
C SER A 154 15.95 5.99 -11.38
N ILE A 155 16.67 5.83 -10.26
CA ILE A 155 17.98 6.44 -10.05
C ILE A 155 19.03 5.35 -10.20
N PRO A 156 19.81 5.32 -11.30
CA PRO A 156 20.91 4.39 -11.41
C PRO A 156 22.01 4.78 -10.42
N ILE A 157 22.50 3.81 -9.65
CA ILE A 157 23.59 4.01 -8.69
C ILE A 157 24.81 3.25 -9.20
N ALA A 158 25.94 3.96 -9.32
CA ALA A 158 27.24 3.38 -9.64
C ALA A 158 28.18 3.60 -8.46
N PHE A 159 28.88 2.54 -8.04
CA PHE A 159 29.91 2.62 -6.99
C PHE A 159 31.28 2.32 -7.61
N PRO A 160 32.32 3.14 -7.34
CA PRO A 160 33.66 2.81 -7.80
C PRO A 160 34.20 1.60 -7.03
N ILE A 161 34.70 0.60 -7.76
CA ILE A 161 35.46 -0.52 -7.17
C ILE A 161 36.93 -0.16 -7.30
N ARG A 162 37.61 0.02 -6.17
CA ARG A 162 39.08 0.11 -6.17
C ARG A 162 39.63 -1.30 -6.32
N ASN A 163 40.15 -1.63 -7.49
CA ASN A 163 41.02 -2.80 -7.63
C ASN A 163 42.27 -2.53 -6.79
N GLY A 164 42.55 -3.42 -5.83
CA GLY A 164 43.75 -3.32 -4.98
C GLY A 164 45.04 -3.34 -5.80
N PRO A 165 46.17 -2.90 -5.21
CA PRO A 165 47.49 -2.95 -5.85
C PRO A 165 47.91 -4.38 -6.21
#